data_AF-A0A660SSU8-F1
#
_entry.id   AF-A0A660SSU8-F1
#
_cell.length_a   1.000
_cell.length_b   1.000
_cell.length_c   1.000
_cell.angle_alpha   90.00
_cell.angle_beta   90.00
_cell.angle_gamma   90.00
#
_symmetry.space_group_name_H-M   'P 1'
#
loop_
_entity.id
_entity.type
_entity.pdbx_description
1 polymer ?
#
loop_
_entity_poly.entity_id
_entity_poly.type
_entity_poly.pdbx_seq_one_letter_code
_entity_poly.pdbx_strand_id
1 'polypeptide(L)'
;EDYEDIYLNVFKALNFIALDDREAALVEIRRVQIKLNILEDKYKVIAEEYNASDGAEGELKYRESQFHSSVLAHYISLLLYRAEESWDDARIDHEMIEEAWKTQKHLYDFPKPPLPVNIPVDDDQALVNVIAFTGMSPLKVADTIYLQTGPNIVYLAMTGQDDDYITNLVGFTFLVIPGVQAGIHFKIQFPRLVSRRSEVDRVLVKMNGVEVADIPILEKMENIARESFLLRQSLTIGKTIIRATIKNVTKEIGKHAMNQELSNQGAGGAVFGLLAGLAADVAVDATENADLRISQFFPSHARATEITVVPGTYHVTVEYWNGKTLVAEIDHGMQEFSTDGLNLVESYLLQ
;
A
#
# COMPACT_ATOMS: atom_id res chain seq x y z
N GLU A 1 -0.80 7.66 -4.10
CA GLU A 1 -0.88 6.24 -4.51
C GLU A 1 -2.33 5.82 -4.75
N ASP A 2 -2.59 4.74 -5.50
CA ASP A 2 -3.99 4.34 -5.75
C ASP A 2 -4.69 3.88 -4.46
N TYR A 3 -4.00 3.16 -3.56
CA TYR A 3 -4.59 2.80 -2.26
C TYR A 3 -4.96 4.05 -1.44
N GLU A 4 -4.14 5.11 -1.47
CA GLU A 4 -4.46 6.37 -0.78
C GLU A 4 -5.69 7.03 -1.39
N ASP A 5 -5.79 7.03 -2.72
CA ASP A 5 -6.95 7.58 -3.41
C ASP A 5 -8.22 6.77 -3.08
N ILE A 6 -8.11 5.44 -2.98
CA ILE A 6 -9.18 4.55 -2.55
C ILE A 6 -9.60 4.87 -1.10
N TYR A 7 -8.66 4.88 -0.16
CA TYR A 7 -8.99 5.04 1.26
C TYR A 7 -9.27 6.45 1.69
N LEU A 8 -8.85 7.46 0.93
CA LEU A 8 -9.27 8.84 1.16
C LEU A 8 -10.80 8.96 1.16
N ASN A 9 -11.47 8.16 0.33
CA ASN A 9 -12.92 8.11 0.29
C ASN A 9 -13.54 7.44 1.53
N VAL A 10 -12.88 6.44 2.10
CA VAL A 10 -13.28 5.86 3.39
C VAL A 10 -13.20 6.89 4.51
N PHE A 11 -12.09 7.62 4.64
CA PHE A 11 -11.96 8.65 5.68
C PHE A 11 -12.89 9.83 5.47
N LYS A 12 -13.20 10.19 4.22
CA LYS A 12 -14.26 11.17 3.93
C LYS A 12 -15.63 10.67 4.37
N ALA A 13 -15.95 9.39 4.16
CA ALA A 13 -17.20 8.81 4.62
C ALA A 13 -17.32 8.85 6.14
N LEU A 14 -16.25 8.49 6.87
CA LEU A 14 -16.19 8.61 8.33
C LEU A 14 -16.35 10.06 8.82
N ASN A 15 -15.74 11.01 8.12
CA ASN A 15 -15.95 12.43 8.42
C ASN A 15 -17.39 12.88 8.19
N PHE A 16 -18.06 12.41 7.13
CA PHE A 16 -19.48 12.70 6.90
C PHE A 16 -20.38 12.02 7.94
N ILE A 17 -20.05 10.81 8.38
CA ILE A 17 -20.71 10.14 9.51
C ILE A 17 -20.62 11.01 10.77
N ALA A 18 -19.45 11.57 11.08
CA ALA A 18 -19.26 12.45 12.23
C ALA A 18 -20.05 13.78 12.13
N LEU A 19 -20.44 14.17 10.91
CA LEU A 19 -21.30 15.32 10.63
C LEU A 19 -22.79 14.96 10.53
N ASP A 20 -23.15 13.70 10.81
CA ASP A 20 -24.50 13.12 10.65
C ASP A 20 -25.04 13.21 9.20
N ASP A 21 -24.15 13.27 8.20
CA ASP A 21 -24.47 13.30 6.78
C ASP A 21 -24.27 11.90 6.16
N ARG A 22 -25.25 11.02 6.38
CA ARG A 22 -25.20 9.62 5.96
C ARG A 22 -25.26 9.44 4.45
N GLU A 23 -26.03 10.29 3.76
CA GLU A 23 -26.12 10.28 2.30
C GLU A 23 -24.77 10.60 1.67
N ALA A 24 -24.08 11.65 2.14
CA ALA A 24 -22.75 11.98 1.65
C ALA A 24 -21.73 10.88 1.98
N ALA A 25 -21.84 10.25 3.16
CA ALA A 25 -20.99 9.11 3.51
C ALA A 25 -21.15 7.94 2.52
N LEU A 26 -22.40 7.55 2.20
CA LEU A 26 -22.69 6.52 1.20
C LEU A 26 -22.17 6.88 -0.20
N VAL A 27 -22.23 8.16 -0.59
CA VAL A 27 -21.64 8.64 -1.86
C VAL A 27 -20.13 8.40 -1.89
N GLU A 28 -19.42 8.70 -0.80
CA GLU A 28 -17.98 8.48 -0.74
C GLU A 28 -17.63 6.99 -0.71
N ILE A 29 -18.41 6.13 -0.06
CA ILE A 29 -18.24 4.67 -0.13
C ILE A 29 -18.48 4.15 -1.55
N ARG A 30 -19.52 4.61 -2.26
CA ARG A 30 -19.76 4.23 -3.65
C ARG A 30 -18.59 4.59 -4.57
N ARG A 31 -17.93 5.72 -4.31
CA ARG A 31 -16.71 6.12 -5.04
C ARG A 31 -15.54 5.16 -4.80
N VAL A 32 -15.43 4.54 -3.63
CA VAL A 32 -14.45 3.44 -3.40
C VAL A 32 -14.70 2.32 -4.41
N GLN A 33 -15.94 1.83 -4.51
CA GLN A 33 -16.25 0.74 -5.44
C GLN A 33 -15.99 1.12 -6.90
N ILE A 34 -16.34 2.34 -7.30
CA ILE A 34 -16.05 2.83 -8.66
C ILE A 34 -14.54 2.83 -8.92
N LYS A 35 -13.74 3.31 -7.97
CA LYS A 35 -12.27 3.34 -8.08
C LYS A 35 -11.68 1.95 -8.21
N LEU A 36 -12.18 0.97 -7.44
CA LEU A 36 -11.75 -0.43 -7.54
C LEU A 36 -12.07 -1.03 -8.90
N ASN A 37 -13.28 -0.79 -9.42
CA ASN A 37 -13.70 -1.32 -10.72
C ASN A 37 -12.85 -0.79 -11.89
N ILE A 38 -12.41 0.47 -11.83
CA ILE A 38 -11.63 1.08 -12.91
C ILE A 38 -10.12 0.95 -12.73
N LEU A 39 -9.65 0.41 -11.59
CA LEU A 39 -8.22 0.39 -11.26
C LEU A 39 -7.41 -0.44 -12.25
N GLU A 40 -7.95 -1.60 -12.64
CA GLU A 40 -7.32 -2.46 -13.64
C GLU A 40 -7.37 -1.81 -15.02
N ASP A 41 -8.53 -1.33 -15.46
CA ASP A 41 -8.73 -0.68 -16.75
C ASP A 41 -7.77 0.50 -16.94
N LYS A 42 -7.57 1.30 -15.90
CA LYS A 42 -6.61 2.41 -15.89
C LYS A 42 -5.21 1.95 -16.32
N TYR A 43 -4.71 0.84 -15.79
CA TYR A 43 -3.36 0.36 -16.09
C TYR A 43 -3.27 -0.42 -17.41
N LYS A 44 -4.33 -1.14 -17.76
CA LYS A 44 -4.47 -1.79 -19.05
C LYS A 44 -4.43 -0.78 -20.19
N VAL A 45 -5.24 0.28 -20.12
CA VAL A 45 -5.28 1.35 -21.14
C VAL A 45 -3.91 2.01 -21.30
N ILE A 46 -3.22 2.32 -20.20
CA ILE A 46 -1.86 2.90 -20.26
C ILE A 46 -0.87 2.00 -21.00
N ALA A 47 -0.96 0.68 -20.82
CA ALA A 47 -0.09 -0.28 -21.50
C ALA A 47 -0.45 -0.38 -22.99
N GLU A 48 -1.73 -0.53 -23.30
CA GLU A 48 -2.24 -0.65 -24.68
C GLU A 48 -1.94 0.60 -25.52
N GLU A 49 -2.18 1.80 -24.98
CA GLU A 49 -1.88 3.07 -25.65
C GLU A 49 -0.38 3.22 -25.97
N TYR A 50 0.48 2.85 -25.02
CA TYR A 50 1.92 2.87 -25.26
C TYR A 50 2.32 1.87 -26.35
N ASN A 51 1.82 0.64 -26.27
CA ASN A 51 2.16 -0.43 -27.22
C ASN A 51 1.64 -0.16 -28.64
N ALA A 52 0.54 0.59 -28.76
CA ALA A 52 -0.02 0.99 -30.05
C ALA A 52 0.63 2.25 -30.65
N SER A 53 1.51 2.93 -29.90
CA SER A 53 2.14 4.18 -30.38
C SER A 53 3.22 3.90 -31.43
N ASP A 54 3.27 4.75 -32.47
CA ASP A 54 4.23 4.62 -33.59
C ASP A 54 5.72 4.67 -33.16
N GLY A 55 5.99 5.14 -31.94
CA GLY A 55 7.33 5.24 -31.35
C GLY A 55 7.61 4.22 -30.24
N ALA A 56 6.83 3.15 -30.13
CA ALA A 56 7.03 2.13 -29.09
C ALA A 56 8.33 1.34 -29.32
N GLU A 57 9.31 1.54 -28.44
CA GLU A 57 10.60 0.82 -28.50
C GLU A 57 10.64 -0.46 -27.64
N GLY A 58 9.47 -1.02 -27.35
CA GLY A 58 9.29 -2.23 -26.54
C GLY A 58 7.83 -2.47 -26.19
N GLU A 59 7.55 -3.55 -25.46
CA GLU A 59 6.20 -3.86 -24.97
C GLU A 59 6.10 -3.55 -23.47
N LEU A 60 5.14 -2.71 -23.09
CA LEU A 60 4.72 -2.57 -21.70
C LEU A 60 3.69 -3.65 -21.37
N LYS A 61 3.97 -4.40 -20.31
CA LYS A 61 3.03 -5.35 -19.72
C LYS A 61 2.36 -4.71 -18.52
N TYR A 62 1.07 -4.99 -18.36
CA TYR A 62 0.33 -4.66 -17.15
C TYR A 62 0.02 -5.93 -16.35
N ARG A 63 -0.42 -5.75 -15.11
CA ARG A 63 -0.86 -6.80 -14.20
C ARG A 63 -2.35 -6.60 -13.92
N GLU A 64 -3.11 -7.69 -13.86
CA GLU A 64 -4.52 -7.68 -13.45
C GLU A 64 -4.66 -7.34 -11.96
N SER A 65 -5.73 -6.63 -11.59
CA SER A 65 -5.97 -6.30 -10.18
C SER A 65 -6.49 -7.52 -9.44
N GLN A 66 -5.83 -7.87 -8.33
CA GLN A 66 -6.32 -8.89 -7.42
C GLN A 66 -7.13 -8.31 -6.26
N PHE A 67 -7.32 -6.97 -6.26
CA PHE A 67 -8.12 -6.23 -5.31
C PHE A 67 -9.30 -5.56 -6.02
N HIS A 68 -10.51 -6.05 -5.77
CA HIS A 68 -11.76 -5.60 -6.41
C HIS A 68 -12.89 -5.30 -5.42
N SER A 69 -12.74 -5.65 -4.14
CA SER A 69 -13.72 -5.36 -3.09
C SER A 69 -13.03 -5.10 -1.75
N SER A 70 -13.32 -3.92 -1.17
CA SER A 70 -12.86 -3.51 0.16
C SER A 70 -13.89 -3.90 1.21
N VAL A 71 -13.48 -4.79 2.11
CA VAL A 71 -14.28 -5.17 3.27
C VAL A 71 -14.59 -3.95 4.14
N LEU A 72 -13.61 -3.08 4.37
CA LEU A 72 -13.83 -1.88 5.19
C LEU A 72 -14.90 -0.98 4.60
N ALA A 73 -14.90 -0.79 3.28
CA ALA A 73 -15.89 0.02 2.60
C ALA A 73 -17.30 -0.59 2.72
N HIS A 74 -17.43 -1.89 2.42
CA HIS A 74 -18.71 -2.60 2.58
C HIS A 74 -19.19 -2.64 4.03
N TYR A 75 -18.28 -2.74 4.99
CA TYR A 75 -18.62 -2.69 6.40
C TYR A 75 -19.22 -1.35 6.77
N ILE A 76 -18.61 -0.24 6.34
CA ILE A 76 -19.14 1.11 6.62
C ILE A 76 -20.50 1.32 5.95
N SER A 77 -20.69 0.92 4.69
CA SER A 77 -22.01 1.03 4.05
C SER A 77 -23.06 0.13 4.70
N LEU A 78 -22.69 -1.08 5.12
CA LEU A 78 -23.54 -1.95 5.91
C LEU A 78 -24.02 -1.25 7.20
N LEU A 79 -23.12 -0.60 7.94
CA LEU A 79 -23.49 0.14 9.15
C LEU A 79 -24.47 1.29 8.84
N LEU A 80 -24.22 2.04 7.76
CA LEU A 80 -25.08 3.12 7.31
C LEU A 80 -26.48 2.62 6.92
N TYR A 81 -26.56 1.55 6.13
CA TYR A 81 -27.83 0.95 5.71
C TYR A 81 -28.63 0.41 6.89
N ARG A 82 -27.97 -0.18 7.90
CA ARG A 82 -28.64 -0.58 9.15
C ARG A 82 -29.22 0.59 9.90
N ALA A 83 -28.46 1.69 10.03
CA ALA A 83 -28.92 2.89 10.72
C ALA A 83 -30.09 3.60 10.01
N GLU A 84 -30.35 3.25 8.74
CA GLU A 84 -31.47 3.71 7.91
C GLU A 84 -32.56 2.62 7.71
N GLU A 85 -32.50 1.51 8.46
CA GLU A 85 -33.41 0.36 8.36
C GLU A 85 -33.50 -0.25 6.94
N SER A 86 -32.48 -0.04 6.12
CA SER A 86 -32.36 -0.57 4.75
C SER A 86 -31.74 -1.97 4.79
N TRP A 87 -32.48 -2.92 5.36
CA TRP A 87 -31.98 -4.26 5.68
C TRP A 87 -31.53 -5.09 4.45
N ASP A 88 -32.17 -4.89 3.30
CA ASP A 88 -31.78 -5.60 2.08
C ASP A 88 -30.43 -5.12 1.54
N ASP A 89 -30.19 -3.80 1.55
CA ASP A 89 -28.90 -3.22 1.17
C ASP A 89 -27.79 -3.61 2.15
N ALA A 90 -28.09 -3.59 3.46
CA ALA A 90 -27.17 -4.07 4.49
C ALA A 90 -26.81 -5.56 4.31
N ARG A 91 -27.78 -6.40 3.93
CA ARG A 91 -27.56 -7.81 3.58
C ARG A 91 -26.66 -7.96 2.36
N ILE A 92 -26.87 -7.15 1.32
CA ILE A 92 -26.03 -7.16 0.11
C ILE A 92 -24.57 -6.84 0.47
N ASP A 93 -24.32 -5.79 1.26
CA ASP A 93 -22.94 -5.47 1.67
C ASP A 93 -22.33 -6.54 2.56
N HIS A 94 -23.12 -7.18 3.42
CA HIS A 94 -22.66 -8.34 4.17
C HIS A 94 -22.23 -9.49 3.23
N GLU A 95 -23.01 -9.77 2.18
CA GLU A 95 -22.66 -10.77 1.16
C GLU A 95 -21.37 -10.40 0.41
N MET A 96 -21.17 -9.11 0.11
CA MET A 96 -19.93 -8.61 -0.50
C MET A 96 -18.71 -8.82 0.43
N ILE A 97 -18.87 -8.60 1.74
CA ILE A 97 -17.83 -8.91 2.74
C ILE A 97 -17.48 -10.41 2.70
N GLU A 98 -18.48 -11.29 2.70
CA GLU A 98 -18.25 -12.74 2.60
C GLU A 98 -17.57 -13.15 1.30
N GLU A 99 -17.97 -12.53 0.18
CA GLU A 99 -17.38 -12.78 -1.12
C GLU A 99 -15.92 -12.32 -1.18
N ALA A 100 -15.60 -11.13 -0.64
CA ALA A 100 -14.24 -10.62 -0.59
C ALA A 100 -13.30 -11.56 0.16
N TRP A 101 -13.71 -12.11 1.31
CA TRP A 101 -12.93 -13.11 2.04
C TRP A 101 -12.74 -14.42 1.27
N LYS A 102 -13.69 -14.81 0.43
CA LYS A 102 -13.63 -16.05 -0.36
C LYS A 102 -12.77 -15.90 -1.61
N THR A 103 -12.89 -14.78 -2.31
CA THR A 103 -12.28 -14.54 -3.63
C THR A 103 -10.89 -13.91 -3.51
N GLN A 104 -10.64 -13.10 -2.48
CA GLN A 104 -9.39 -12.35 -2.29
C GLN A 104 -8.59 -12.86 -1.07
N LYS A 105 -8.53 -14.18 -0.85
CA LYS A 105 -7.89 -14.82 0.32
C LYS A 105 -6.44 -14.42 0.59
N HIS A 106 -5.70 -14.01 -0.44
CA HIS A 106 -4.31 -13.57 -0.30
C HIS A 106 -4.20 -12.17 0.34
N LEU A 107 -5.27 -11.35 0.29
CA LEU A 107 -5.36 -10.06 0.97
C LEU A 107 -5.98 -10.21 2.35
N TYR A 108 -6.97 -11.08 2.46
CA TYR A 108 -7.69 -11.42 3.69
C TYR A 108 -7.17 -12.75 4.28
N ASP A 109 -5.85 -12.82 4.48
CA ASP A 109 -5.11 -13.99 4.95
C ASP A 109 -5.19 -14.21 6.48
N PHE A 110 -6.15 -13.58 7.12
CA PHE A 110 -6.34 -13.54 8.57
C PHE A 110 -7.79 -13.92 8.95
N PRO A 111 -8.04 -14.30 10.21
CA PRO A 111 -9.38 -14.68 10.66
C PRO A 111 -10.40 -13.56 10.42
N LYS A 112 -11.52 -13.90 9.79
CA LYS A 112 -12.64 -12.98 9.62
C LYS A 112 -13.22 -12.62 10.99
N PRO A 113 -13.45 -11.33 11.29
CA PRO A 113 -14.08 -10.93 12.54
C PRO A 113 -15.55 -11.40 12.59
N PRO A 114 -16.11 -11.67 13.78
CA PRO A 114 -17.51 -11.98 13.92
C PRO A 114 -18.33 -10.69 13.70
N LEU A 115 -18.93 -10.56 12.52
CA LEU A 115 -19.84 -9.46 12.18
C LEU A 115 -21.26 -10.05 12.15
N PRO A 116 -22.10 -9.78 13.16
CA PRO A 116 -23.46 -10.30 13.19
C PRO A 116 -24.24 -9.78 11.98
N VAL A 117 -25.03 -10.64 11.32
CA VAL A 117 -25.78 -10.28 10.09
C VAL A 117 -27.14 -9.65 10.40
N ASN A 118 -27.81 -10.17 11.43
CA ASN A 118 -29.19 -9.82 11.80
C ASN A 118 -29.19 -9.11 13.15
N ILE A 119 -29.58 -7.84 13.18
CA ILE A 119 -29.59 -7.06 14.43
C ILE A 119 -30.65 -5.95 14.38
N PRO A 120 -31.42 -5.73 15.46
CA PRO A 120 -31.43 -6.53 16.69
C PRO A 120 -32.24 -7.83 16.56
N VAL A 121 -31.86 -8.85 17.33
CA VAL A 121 -32.73 -10.02 17.59
C VAL A 121 -33.73 -9.70 18.72
N ASP A 122 -33.45 -8.69 19.53
CA ASP A 122 -34.29 -8.17 20.62
C ASP A 122 -34.40 -6.64 20.52
N ASP A 123 -35.64 -6.13 20.47
CA ASP A 123 -35.96 -4.69 20.33
C ASP A 123 -35.46 -3.83 21.52
N ASP A 124 -34.98 -4.46 22.60
CA ASP A 124 -34.53 -3.80 23.84
C ASP A 124 -33.00 -3.66 23.95
N GLN A 125 -32.25 -3.93 22.87
CA GLN A 125 -30.78 -3.89 22.88
C GLN A 125 -30.21 -2.86 21.90
N ALA A 126 -29.15 -2.17 22.33
CA ALA A 126 -28.36 -1.28 21.50
C ALA A 126 -27.18 -2.05 20.90
N LEU A 127 -26.98 -1.91 19.59
CA LEU A 127 -25.78 -2.41 18.92
C LEU A 127 -24.75 -1.30 18.83
N VAL A 128 -23.59 -1.48 19.44
CA VAL A 128 -22.45 -0.57 19.39
C VAL A 128 -21.45 -1.07 18.36
N ASN A 129 -21.12 -0.21 17.40
CA ASN A 129 -20.13 -0.49 16.36
C ASN A 129 -18.83 0.19 16.76
N VAL A 130 -17.72 -0.54 16.76
CA VAL A 130 -16.40 0.03 17.10
C VAL A 130 -15.46 -0.18 15.93
N ILE A 131 -14.90 0.92 15.41
CA ILE A 131 -13.86 0.90 14.38
C ILE A 131 -12.58 1.46 14.98
N ALA A 132 -11.46 0.76 14.80
CA ALA A 132 -10.16 1.22 15.23
C ALA A 132 -9.12 1.15 14.09
N PHE A 133 -8.30 2.19 13.97
CA PHE A 133 -7.20 2.24 12.99
C PHE A 133 -5.85 2.11 13.68
N THR A 134 -4.99 1.21 13.18
CA THR A 134 -3.69 0.91 13.81
C THR A 134 -2.53 0.86 12.83
N GLY A 135 -1.34 1.19 13.34
CA GLY A 135 -0.06 1.19 12.64
C GLY A 135 -0.02 2.17 11.47
N MET A 136 1.15 2.32 10.85
CA MET A 136 1.37 3.31 9.80
C MET A 136 1.53 2.68 8.42
N SER A 137 1.10 3.41 7.40
CA SER A 137 1.20 3.01 6.00
C SER A 137 2.65 2.67 5.59
N PRO A 138 2.83 1.76 4.63
CA PRO A 138 4.16 1.38 4.13
C PRO A 138 4.98 2.58 3.62
N LEU A 139 6.30 2.44 3.63
CA LEU A 139 7.23 3.40 3.04
C LEU A 139 7.60 2.99 1.61
N LYS A 140 7.95 3.98 0.79
CA LYS A 140 8.67 3.74 -0.46
C LYS A 140 10.15 4.04 -0.28
N VAL A 141 10.96 3.07 -0.67
CA VAL A 141 12.41 3.15 -0.68
C VAL A 141 12.91 2.92 -2.09
N ALA A 142 14.10 3.40 -2.45
CA ALA A 142 14.67 3.21 -3.77
C ALA A 142 15.53 1.94 -3.85
N ASP A 143 15.29 1.15 -4.90
CA ASP A 143 16.26 0.19 -5.40
C ASP A 143 16.86 0.74 -6.70
N THR A 144 18.16 0.55 -6.89
CA THR A 144 18.88 1.02 -8.07
C THR A 144 19.70 -0.10 -8.68
N ILE A 145 19.55 -0.31 -9.98
CA ILE A 145 20.40 -1.17 -10.79
C ILE A 145 21.36 -0.27 -11.58
N TYR A 146 22.65 -0.52 -11.42
CA TYR A 146 23.72 0.05 -12.22
C TYR A 146 24.19 -1.02 -13.20
N LEU A 147 24.29 -0.65 -14.47
CA LEU A 147 24.88 -1.47 -15.53
C LEU A 147 26.01 -0.69 -16.18
N GLN A 148 27.16 -1.33 -16.34
CA GLN A 148 28.27 -0.76 -17.07
C GLN A 148 28.85 -1.80 -18.03
N THR A 149 29.15 -1.41 -19.28
CA THR A 149 29.84 -2.30 -20.22
C THR A 149 31.33 -2.01 -20.28
N GLY A 150 32.11 -3.09 -20.31
CA GLY A 150 33.51 -3.12 -20.68
C GLY A 150 33.72 -4.02 -21.90
N PRO A 151 34.96 -4.15 -22.41
CA PRO A 151 35.23 -5.03 -23.55
C PRO A 151 34.90 -6.49 -23.20
N ASN A 152 33.93 -7.08 -23.92
CA ASN A 152 33.40 -8.43 -23.73
C ASN A 152 32.75 -8.72 -22.36
N ILE A 153 32.41 -7.69 -21.57
CA ILE A 153 31.89 -7.88 -20.21
C ILE A 153 30.82 -6.84 -19.87
N VAL A 154 29.79 -7.27 -19.15
CA VAL A 154 28.75 -6.40 -18.58
C VAL A 154 28.82 -6.53 -17.07
N TYR A 155 28.98 -5.40 -16.38
CA TYR A 155 28.93 -5.29 -14.93
C TYR A 155 27.54 -4.88 -14.51
N LEU A 156 27.02 -5.53 -13.48
CA LEU A 156 25.74 -5.20 -12.85
C LEU A 156 25.97 -5.02 -11.36
N ALA A 157 25.54 -3.91 -10.80
CA ALA A 157 25.50 -3.69 -9.36
C ALA A 157 24.08 -3.29 -8.96
N MET A 158 23.63 -3.75 -7.81
CA MET A 158 22.32 -3.40 -7.26
C MET A 158 22.50 -2.80 -5.88
N THR A 159 21.92 -1.63 -5.66
CA THR A 159 21.84 -0.98 -4.35
C THR A 159 20.38 -0.88 -3.93
N GLY A 160 20.13 -0.87 -2.63
CA GLY A 160 18.80 -0.74 -2.06
C GLY A 160 18.83 0.15 -0.83
N GLN A 161 17.79 0.96 -0.67
CA GLN A 161 17.54 1.70 0.56
C GLN A 161 16.83 0.82 1.58
N ASP A 162 17.23 0.94 2.84
CA ASP A 162 16.49 0.43 4.01
C ASP A 162 15.42 1.45 4.47
N ASP A 163 14.74 1.13 5.58
CA ASP A 163 13.71 1.95 6.21
C ASP A 163 14.24 3.24 6.83
N ASP A 164 15.55 3.32 7.10
CA ASP A 164 16.27 4.54 7.50
C ASP A 164 16.75 5.38 6.29
N TYR A 165 16.35 4.99 5.07
CA TYR A 165 16.76 5.60 3.80
C TYR A 165 18.26 5.53 3.50
N ILE A 166 18.97 4.61 4.15
CA ILE A 166 20.40 4.38 3.94
C ILE A 166 20.57 3.44 2.75
N THR A 167 21.32 3.90 1.74
CA THR A 167 21.61 3.12 0.54
C THR A 167 22.75 2.15 0.79
N ASN A 168 22.47 0.86 0.62
CA ASN A 168 23.43 -0.23 0.81
C ASN A 168 23.63 -1.02 -0.49
N LEU A 169 24.84 -1.55 -0.70
CA LEU A 169 25.11 -2.49 -1.79
C LEU A 169 24.41 -3.82 -1.50
N VAL A 170 23.46 -4.21 -2.34
CA VAL A 170 22.74 -5.49 -2.23
C VAL A 170 23.55 -6.59 -2.89
N GLY A 171 24.17 -6.31 -4.03
CA GLY A 171 25.01 -7.28 -4.72
C GLY A 171 25.61 -6.73 -6.00
N PHE A 172 26.53 -7.49 -6.56
CA PHE A 172 27.12 -7.22 -7.86
C PHE A 172 27.39 -8.53 -8.60
N THR A 173 27.40 -8.47 -9.92
CA THR A 173 27.76 -9.58 -10.80
C THR A 173 28.38 -9.06 -12.09
N PHE A 174 29.00 -9.95 -12.85
CA PHE A 174 29.48 -9.67 -14.19
C PHE A 174 29.10 -10.79 -15.15
N LEU A 175 28.77 -10.42 -16.38
CA LEU A 175 28.41 -11.32 -17.46
C LEU A 175 29.44 -11.18 -18.56
N VAL A 176 30.09 -12.28 -18.94
CA VAL A 176 30.99 -12.29 -20.11
C VAL A 176 30.12 -12.39 -21.35
N ILE A 177 30.06 -11.31 -22.13
CA ILE A 177 29.27 -11.23 -23.36
C ILE A 177 30.22 -10.86 -24.50
N PRO A 178 30.75 -11.84 -25.25
CA PRO A 178 31.65 -11.59 -26.36
C PRO A 178 31.05 -10.61 -27.38
N GLY A 179 31.84 -9.63 -27.80
CA GLY A 179 31.42 -8.62 -28.77
C GLY A 179 30.79 -7.35 -28.17
N VAL A 180 30.47 -7.33 -26.88
CA VAL A 180 30.05 -6.09 -26.20
C VAL A 180 31.22 -5.11 -26.09
N GLN A 181 30.98 -3.86 -26.46
CA GLN A 181 31.96 -2.77 -26.35
C GLN A 181 31.82 -2.04 -25.01
N ALA A 182 32.91 -1.38 -24.60
CA ALA A 182 32.88 -0.49 -23.44
C ALA A 182 32.18 0.83 -23.77
N GLY A 183 31.56 1.45 -22.77
CA GLY A 183 31.03 2.82 -22.89
C GLY A 183 29.55 2.98 -22.62
N ILE A 184 28.83 1.89 -22.37
CA ILE A 184 27.43 1.94 -21.95
C ILE A 184 27.37 2.00 -20.42
N HIS A 185 26.65 2.98 -19.91
CA HIS A 185 26.35 3.15 -18.48
C HIS A 185 24.85 3.37 -18.30
N PHE A 186 24.17 2.45 -17.60
CA PHE A 186 22.78 2.62 -17.21
C PHE A 186 22.65 2.72 -15.69
N LYS A 187 21.81 3.64 -15.25
CA LYS A 187 21.23 3.66 -13.90
C LYS A 187 19.73 3.51 -14.07
N ILE A 188 19.14 2.53 -13.38
CA ILE A 188 17.70 2.34 -13.34
C ILE A 188 17.31 2.34 -11.88
N GLN A 189 16.64 3.39 -11.44
CA GLN A 189 16.11 3.48 -10.09
C GLN A 189 14.60 3.27 -10.12
N PHE A 190 14.09 2.39 -9.24
CA PHE A 190 12.67 2.11 -9.11
C PHE A 190 12.27 2.05 -7.63
N PRO A 191 11.03 2.42 -7.30
CA PRO A 191 10.57 2.34 -5.92
C PRO A 191 10.37 0.87 -5.54
N ARG A 192 10.50 0.57 -4.25
CA ARG A 192 10.06 -0.65 -3.59
C ARG A 192 9.25 -0.26 -2.35
N LEU A 193 8.16 -0.99 -2.09
CA LEU A 193 7.33 -0.76 -0.92
C LEU A 193 7.82 -1.60 0.27
N VAL A 194 7.94 -0.99 1.46
CA VAL A 194 8.38 -1.62 2.70
C VAL A 194 7.32 -1.42 3.77
N SER A 195 6.79 -2.52 4.31
CA SER A 195 5.84 -2.48 5.42
C SER A 195 6.50 -1.94 6.69
N ARG A 196 5.74 -1.17 7.45
CA ARG A 196 6.14 -0.70 8.78
C ARG A 196 5.49 -1.61 9.80
N ARG A 197 6.28 -2.08 10.77
CA ARG A 197 5.73 -2.89 11.86
C ARG A 197 4.80 -2.01 12.71
N SER A 198 3.57 -2.47 12.93
CA SER A 198 2.67 -1.88 13.92
C SER A 198 3.19 -2.16 15.33
N GLU A 199 3.23 -1.15 16.20
CA GLU A 199 3.51 -1.35 17.62
C GLU A 199 2.32 -1.96 18.36
N VAL A 200 1.14 -2.03 17.73
CA VAL A 200 -0.08 -2.61 18.28
C VAL A 200 -0.35 -3.97 17.68
N ASP A 201 -0.51 -5.00 18.51
CA ASP A 201 -0.97 -6.33 18.09
C ASP A 201 -2.44 -6.59 18.48
N ARG A 202 -2.87 -6.11 19.64
CA ARG A 202 -4.23 -6.26 20.19
C ARG A 202 -4.86 -4.90 20.50
N VAL A 203 -6.15 -4.78 20.19
CA VAL A 203 -6.97 -3.64 20.57
C VAL A 203 -8.20 -4.19 21.28
N LEU A 204 -8.65 -3.54 22.34
CA LEU A 204 -9.88 -3.91 23.05
C LEU A 204 -10.65 -2.66 23.46
N VAL A 205 -11.94 -2.82 23.67
CA VAL A 205 -12.83 -1.76 24.16
C VAL A 205 -13.33 -2.10 25.55
N LYS A 206 -13.33 -1.09 26.42
CA LYS A 206 -13.93 -1.13 27.75
C LYS A 206 -15.14 -0.21 27.81
N MET A 207 -16.13 -0.63 28.58
CA MET A 207 -17.29 0.17 28.93
C MET A 207 -17.42 0.20 30.45
N ASN A 208 -17.48 1.39 31.04
CA ASN A 208 -17.47 1.61 32.50
C ASN A 208 -16.28 0.90 33.19
N GLY A 209 -15.11 0.90 32.54
CA GLY A 209 -13.88 0.28 33.03
C GLY A 209 -13.80 -1.25 32.90
N VAL A 210 -14.82 -1.91 32.35
CA VAL A 210 -14.86 -3.37 32.16
C VAL A 210 -14.52 -3.71 30.71
N GLU A 211 -13.60 -4.65 30.47
CA GLU A 211 -13.31 -5.20 29.13
C GLU A 211 -14.56 -5.88 28.56
N VAL A 212 -14.99 -5.42 27.38
CA VAL A 212 -16.19 -5.93 26.72
C VAL A 212 -15.85 -6.81 25.53
N ALA A 213 -14.95 -6.37 24.66
CA ALA A 213 -14.57 -7.13 23.47
C ALA A 213 -13.17 -6.75 22.96
N ASP A 214 -12.51 -7.70 22.31
CA ASP A 214 -11.37 -7.44 21.43
C ASP A 214 -11.86 -6.83 20.11
N ILE A 215 -11.03 -5.98 19.49
CA ILE A 215 -11.28 -5.38 18.17
C ILE A 215 -10.33 -6.04 17.14
N PRO A 216 -10.75 -7.15 16.51
CA PRO A 216 -9.95 -7.88 15.51
C PRO A 216 -9.72 -7.06 14.24
N ILE A 217 -8.72 -7.46 13.45
CA ILE A 217 -8.43 -6.88 12.14
C ILE A 217 -9.60 -7.16 11.20
N LEU A 218 -10.10 -6.10 10.57
CA LEU A 218 -11.11 -6.13 9.52
C LEU A 218 -10.44 -6.04 8.14
N GLU A 219 -9.44 -5.16 7.99
CA GLU A 219 -8.74 -4.98 6.72
C GLU A 219 -7.27 -4.60 6.92
N LYS A 220 -6.38 -5.28 6.19
CA LYS A 220 -4.95 -4.93 6.11
C LYS A 220 -4.72 -3.96 4.94
N MET A 221 -4.87 -2.67 5.21
CA MET A 221 -4.65 -1.62 4.21
C MET A 221 -3.23 -1.65 3.62
N GLU A 222 -2.23 -2.15 4.38
CA GLU A 222 -0.88 -2.36 3.88
C GLU A 222 -0.78 -3.44 2.77
N ASN A 223 -1.60 -4.48 2.81
CA ASN A 223 -1.65 -5.51 1.75
C ASN A 223 -2.20 -4.91 0.46
N ILE A 224 -3.19 -4.02 0.60
CA ILE A 224 -3.84 -3.32 -0.51
C ILE A 224 -2.93 -2.24 -1.09
N ALA A 225 -2.17 -1.54 -0.23
CA ALA A 225 -1.07 -0.67 -0.65
C ALA A 225 -0.05 -1.44 -1.47
N ARG A 226 0.32 -2.66 -1.05
CA ARG A 226 1.26 -3.51 -1.79
C ARG A 226 0.70 -3.95 -3.14
N GLU A 227 -0.53 -4.46 -3.21
CA GLU A 227 -1.08 -4.90 -4.49
C GLU A 227 -1.26 -3.77 -5.49
N SER A 228 -1.86 -2.64 -5.06
CA SER A 228 -2.01 -1.48 -5.94
C SER A 228 -0.67 -0.90 -6.40
N PHE A 229 0.34 -0.91 -5.52
CA PHE A 229 1.70 -0.51 -5.87
C PHE A 229 2.27 -1.39 -6.98
N LEU A 230 2.09 -2.71 -6.90
CA LEU A 230 2.63 -3.65 -7.90
C LEU A 230 1.98 -3.47 -9.29
N LEU A 231 0.71 -3.06 -9.37
CA LEU A 231 0.06 -2.71 -10.65
C LEU A 231 0.83 -1.59 -11.34
N ARG A 232 1.13 -0.51 -10.60
CA ARG A 232 1.90 0.65 -11.11
C ARG A 232 3.38 0.35 -11.33
N GLN A 233 3.98 -0.47 -10.47
CA GLN A 233 5.43 -0.71 -10.46
C GLN A 233 5.89 -1.40 -11.75
N SER A 234 5.13 -2.37 -12.25
CA SER A 234 5.42 -3.09 -13.50
C SER A 234 5.61 -2.13 -14.69
N LEU A 235 4.66 -1.21 -14.87
CA LEU A 235 4.71 -0.18 -15.90
C LEU A 235 5.81 0.85 -15.66
N THR A 236 6.06 1.21 -14.40
CA THR A 236 7.11 2.18 -14.03
C THR A 236 8.49 1.64 -14.36
N ILE A 237 8.77 0.37 -14.00
CA ILE A 237 10.03 -0.30 -14.32
C ILE A 237 10.18 -0.44 -15.83
N GLY A 238 9.14 -0.92 -16.53
CA GLY A 238 9.16 -1.05 -17.99
C GLY A 238 9.47 0.27 -18.71
N LYS A 239 8.78 1.35 -18.35
CA LYS A 239 9.04 2.69 -18.91
C LYS A 239 10.46 3.19 -18.62
N THR A 240 11.00 2.88 -17.45
CA THR A 240 12.35 3.29 -17.06
C THR A 240 13.42 2.53 -17.84
N ILE A 241 13.26 1.20 -17.98
CA ILE A 241 14.16 0.37 -18.80
C ILE A 241 14.19 0.86 -20.25
N ILE A 242 13.01 1.07 -20.85
CA ILE A 242 12.91 1.53 -22.24
C ILE A 242 13.59 2.90 -22.37
N ARG A 243 13.22 3.89 -21.53
CA ARG A 243 13.82 5.24 -21.55
C ARG A 243 15.33 5.21 -21.42
N ALA A 244 15.84 4.42 -20.49
CA ALA A 244 17.27 4.30 -20.25
C ALA A 244 17.99 3.78 -21.51
N THR A 245 17.40 2.78 -22.19
CA THR A 245 17.91 2.19 -23.43
C THR A 245 18.06 3.23 -24.55
N ILE A 246 17.01 3.97 -24.91
CA ILE A 246 17.07 4.97 -26.00
C ILE A 246 17.99 6.16 -25.68
N LYS A 247 18.03 6.63 -24.43
CA LYS A 247 18.94 7.72 -24.01
C LYS A 247 20.41 7.37 -24.25
N ASN A 248 20.78 6.08 -24.12
CA ASN A 248 22.17 5.65 -24.28
C ASN A 248 22.52 5.25 -25.71
N VAL A 249 21.61 4.65 -26.49
CA VAL A 249 21.83 4.45 -27.95
C VAL A 249 22.14 5.79 -28.64
N THR A 250 21.44 6.86 -28.24
CA THR A 250 21.67 8.21 -28.77
C THR A 250 23.03 8.80 -28.35
N LYS A 251 23.55 8.44 -27.16
CA LYS A 251 24.86 8.89 -26.67
C LYS A 251 26.03 8.16 -27.32
N GLU A 252 25.87 6.87 -27.65
CA GLU A 252 26.91 6.09 -28.33
C GLU A 252 27.17 6.59 -29.76
N ILE A 253 26.13 7.02 -30.49
CA ILE A 253 26.26 7.65 -31.82
C ILE A 253 27.02 9.00 -31.73
N GLY A 254 27.03 9.65 -30.56
CA GLY A 254 27.68 10.95 -30.32
C GLY A 254 29.10 10.90 -29.75
N LYS A 255 29.63 9.73 -29.34
CA LYS A 255 30.95 9.63 -28.67
C LYS A 255 31.88 8.61 -29.32
N HIS A 256 32.44 8.97 -30.48
CA HIS A 256 33.77 8.53 -30.85
C HIS A 256 34.84 9.42 -30.18
N ALA A 257 35.00 9.31 -28.86
CA ALA A 257 36.20 9.72 -28.12
C ALA A 257 35.99 9.59 -26.60
N MET A 258 36.57 8.56 -25.99
CA MET A 258 37.28 8.76 -24.72
C MET A 258 38.32 7.66 -24.51
N ASN A 259 39.53 8.14 -24.20
CA ASN A 259 40.81 7.47 -24.39
C ASN A 259 41.19 6.46 -23.30
N GLN A 260 42.00 5.52 -23.75
CA GLN A 260 43.18 4.92 -23.12
C GLN A 260 43.51 5.41 -21.69
N GLU A 261 43.23 4.56 -20.70
CA GLU A 261 44.13 4.28 -19.56
C GLU A 261 43.59 3.10 -18.73
N LEU A 262 43.65 1.88 -19.29
CA LEU A 262 43.41 0.64 -18.54
C LEU A 262 44.50 -0.42 -18.78
N SER A 263 45.60 -0.03 -19.42
CA SER A 263 46.75 -0.91 -19.65
C SER A 263 47.84 -0.62 -18.62
N ASN A 264 47.74 -1.19 -17.41
CA ASN A 264 48.90 -1.59 -16.59
C ASN A 264 48.60 -2.22 -15.23
N GLN A 265 47.40 -2.75 -14.98
CA GLN A 265 47.17 -3.56 -13.78
C GLN A 265 46.52 -4.87 -14.20
N GLY A 266 47.07 -6.00 -13.73
CA GLY A 266 46.53 -7.34 -14.02
C GLY A 266 45.04 -7.45 -13.65
N ALA A 267 44.41 -8.59 -13.96
CA ALA A 267 42.96 -8.78 -13.83
C ALA A 267 42.34 -8.23 -12.52
N GLY A 268 43.05 -8.29 -11.38
CA GLY A 268 42.61 -7.70 -10.11
C GLY A 268 42.56 -6.16 -10.04
N GLY A 269 43.47 -5.45 -10.72
CA GLY A 269 43.49 -3.97 -10.73
C GLY A 269 42.52 -3.35 -11.72
N ALA A 270 42.22 -4.04 -12.82
CA ALA A 270 41.11 -3.66 -13.71
C ALA A 270 39.75 -3.77 -12.99
N VAL A 271 39.55 -4.81 -12.19
CA VAL A 271 38.37 -4.99 -11.34
C VAL A 271 38.31 -3.93 -10.24
N PHE A 272 39.42 -3.64 -9.56
CA PHE A 272 39.47 -2.61 -8.51
C PHE A 272 39.22 -1.19 -9.04
N GLY A 273 39.80 -0.83 -10.19
CA GLY A 273 39.57 0.47 -10.85
C GLY A 273 38.12 0.66 -11.29
N LEU A 274 37.47 -0.41 -11.74
CA LEU A 274 36.04 -0.41 -12.09
C LEU A 274 35.14 -0.30 -10.84
N LEU A 275 35.45 -1.02 -9.76
CA LEU A 275 34.73 -0.91 -8.49
C LEU A 275 34.85 0.48 -7.89
N ALA A 276 36.03 1.11 -7.98
CA ALA A 276 36.23 2.50 -7.58
C ALA A 276 35.45 3.48 -8.48
N GLY A 277 35.38 3.22 -9.78
CA GLY A 277 34.55 3.98 -10.73
C GLY A 277 33.06 3.88 -10.42
N LEU A 278 32.55 2.68 -10.16
CA LEU A 278 31.17 2.45 -9.73
C LEU A 278 30.87 3.16 -8.39
N ALA A 279 31.79 3.14 -7.43
CA ALA A 279 31.64 3.87 -6.17
C ALA A 279 31.63 5.39 -6.35
N ALA A 280 32.41 5.92 -7.30
CA ALA A 280 32.40 7.34 -7.65
C ALA A 280 31.13 7.74 -8.43
N ASP A 281 30.65 6.90 -9.35
CA ASP A 281 29.42 7.13 -10.10
C ASP A 281 28.18 7.09 -9.19
N VAL A 282 28.16 6.20 -8.19
CA VAL A 282 27.16 6.21 -7.10
C VAL A 282 27.09 7.56 -6.37
N ALA A 283 28.20 8.31 -6.29
CA ALA A 283 28.26 9.63 -5.64
C ALA A 283 27.87 10.81 -6.56
N VAL A 284 27.85 10.63 -7.90
CA VAL A 284 27.66 11.72 -8.89
C VAL A 284 26.27 11.68 -9.58
N ASP A 285 25.49 10.61 -9.41
CA ASP A 285 24.35 10.33 -10.30
C ASP A 285 23.03 11.07 -9.95
N ALA A 286 22.94 12.33 -10.38
CA ALA A 286 21.85 13.26 -10.04
C ALA A 286 20.60 13.26 -10.96
N THR A 287 20.53 12.46 -12.03
CA THR A 287 19.50 12.71 -13.09
C THR A 287 18.40 11.65 -13.29
N GLU A 288 18.38 10.56 -12.52
CA GLU A 288 17.30 9.57 -12.58
C GLU A 288 17.01 9.03 -11.19
N ASN A 289 15.95 9.58 -10.56
CA ASN A 289 15.48 9.19 -9.24
C ASN A 289 14.04 8.70 -9.32
N ALA A 290 13.73 7.64 -8.58
CA ALA A 290 12.38 7.11 -8.47
C ALA A 290 11.46 8.08 -7.71
N ASP A 291 10.17 8.05 -8.03
CA ASP A 291 9.16 8.74 -7.24
C ASP A 291 8.89 7.95 -5.95
N LEU A 292 9.46 8.41 -4.85
CA LEU A 292 9.31 7.83 -3.51
C LEU A 292 8.20 8.51 -2.69
N ARG A 293 7.41 9.40 -3.28
CA ARG A 293 6.33 10.08 -2.56
C ARG A 293 5.21 9.09 -2.25
N ILE A 294 4.86 9.02 -0.97
CA ILE A 294 3.76 8.24 -0.40
C ILE A 294 3.34 8.92 0.91
N SER A 295 2.06 8.87 1.25
CA SER A 295 1.58 9.33 2.55
C SER A 295 2.09 8.41 3.66
N GLN A 296 2.58 9.00 4.74
CA GLN A 296 3.13 8.28 5.90
C GLN A 296 2.14 8.19 7.08
N PHE A 297 0.96 8.80 6.93
CA PHE A 297 -0.03 8.95 7.99
C PHE A 297 -1.34 8.18 7.72
N PHE A 298 -1.39 7.37 6.65
CA PHE A 298 -2.51 6.43 6.50
C PHE A 298 -2.32 5.27 7.48
N PRO A 299 -3.40 4.72 8.03
CA PRO A 299 -3.28 3.52 8.84
C PRO A 299 -2.89 2.30 8.02
N SER A 300 -2.18 1.37 8.66
CA SER A 300 -1.85 0.07 8.07
C SER A 300 -2.98 -0.95 8.20
N HIS A 301 -3.80 -0.82 9.23
CA HIS A 301 -4.85 -1.77 9.60
C HIS A 301 -6.12 -1.03 9.99
N ALA A 302 -7.25 -1.50 9.48
CA ALA A 302 -8.56 -1.23 10.04
C ALA A 302 -9.03 -2.43 10.85
N ARG A 303 -9.66 -2.17 11.99
CA ARG A 303 -10.16 -3.14 12.94
C ARG A 303 -11.62 -2.83 13.23
N ALA A 304 -12.43 -3.85 13.45
CA ALA A 304 -13.82 -3.64 13.80
C ALA A 304 -14.38 -4.75 14.70
N THR A 305 -15.32 -4.36 15.55
CA THR A 305 -16.18 -5.29 16.30
C THR A 305 -17.55 -4.66 16.50
N GLU A 306 -18.56 -5.51 16.66
CA GLU A 306 -19.92 -5.11 17.03
C GLU A 306 -20.26 -5.70 18.40
N ILE A 307 -20.91 -4.92 19.27
CA ILE A 307 -21.15 -5.25 20.66
C ILE A 307 -22.60 -4.94 21.01
N THR A 308 -23.29 -5.90 21.60
CA THR A 308 -24.67 -5.69 22.04
C THR A 308 -24.70 -5.30 23.51
N VAL A 309 -25.37 -4.20 23.84
CA VAL A 309 -25.49 -3.64 25.20
C VAL A 309 -26.92 -3.24 25.52
N VAL A 310 -27.22 -3.02 26.80
CA VAL A 310 -28.48 -2.39 27.21
C VAL A 310 -28.41 -0.90 26.83
N PRO A 311 -29.45 -0.30 26.24
CA PRO A 311 -29.47 1.12 25.94
C PRO A 311 -29.17 1.99 27.17
N GLY A 312 -28.35 3.02 27.00
CA GLY A 312 -27.94 3.90 28.09
C GLY A 312 -26.58 4.57 27.86
N THR A 313 -26.08 5.23 28.91
CA THR A 313 -24.82 5.97 28.85
C THR A 313 -23.67 5.15 29.45
N TYR A 314 -22.56 5.08 28.72
CA TYR A 314 -21.36 4.34 29.11
C TYR A 314 -20.13 5.23 29.00
N HIS A 315 -19.21 5.11 29.95
CA HIS A 315 -17.85 5.62 29.78
C HIS A 315 -17.07 4.66 28.89
N VAL A 316 -16.62 5.10 27.72
CA VAL A 316 -16.00 4.24 26.71
C VAL A 316 -14.50 4.53 26.61
N THR A 317 -13.68 3.50 26.71
CA THR A 317 -12.24 3.59 26.48
C THR A 317 -11.78 2.51 25.51
N VAL A 318 -10.84 2.85 24.62
CA VAL A 318 -10.20 1.90 23.71
C VAL A 318 -8.73 1.78 24.07
N GLU A 319 -8.29 0.55 24.33
CA GLU A 319 -6.91 0.27 24.71
C GLU A 319 -6.14 -0.42 23.58
N TYR A 320 -4.89 -0.01 23.41
CA TYR A 320 -3.97 -0.49 22.40
C TYR A 320 -2.81 -1.20 23.09
N TRP A 321 -2.59 -2.46 22.75
CA TRP A 321 -1.65 -3.34 23.42
C TRP A 321 -0.57 -3.87 22.47
N ASN A 322 0.60 -4.13 23.04
CA ASN A 322 1.70 -4.88 22.44
C ASN A 322 2.05 -6.04 23.37
N GLY A 323 1.50 -7.23 23.08
CA GLY A 323 1.57 -8.38 23.96
C GLY A 323 0.93 -8.10 25.32
N LYS A 324 1.75 -7.84 26.35
CA LYS A 324 1.29 -7.52 27.72
C LYS A 324 1.49 -6.06 28.10
N THR A 325 2.03 -5.25 27.20
CA THR A 325 2.32 -3.84 27.45
C THR A 325 1.17 -3.00 26.90
N LEU A 326 0.56 -2.18 27.75
CA LEU A 326 -0.37 -1.14 27.30
C LEU A 326 0.44 -0.06 26.60
N VAL A 327 0.19 0.15 25.31
CA VAL A 327 0.85 1.17 24.49
C VAL A 327 0.14 2.51 24.70
N ALA A 328 -1.18 2.51 24.58
CA ALA A 328 -2.01 3.70 24.82
C ALA A 328 -3.43 3.31 25.24
N GLU A 329 -4.07 4.23 25.95
CA GLU A 329 -5.50 4.20 26.26
C GLU A 329 -6.11 5.49 25.72
N ILE A 330 -7.18 5.37 24.93
CA ILE A 330 -7.91 6.50 24.36
C ILE A 330 -9.28 6.57 25.02
N ASP A 331 -9.51 7.65 25.76
CA ASP A 331 -10.77 7.92 26.45
C ASP A 331 -11.75 8.65 25.52
N HIS A 332 -12.90 8.03 25.25
CA HIS A 332 -13.98 8.58 24.45
C HIS A 332 -15.08 9.27 25.30
N GLY A 333 -14.90 9.32 26.62
CA GLY A 333 -15.83 9.95 27.56
C GLY A 333 -17.15 9.19 27.66
N MET A 334 -18.19 9.92 28.09
CA MET A 334 -19.54 9.37 28.19
C MET A 334 -20.20 9.35 26.81
N GLN A 335 -20.62 8.16 26.36
CA GLN A 335 -21.33 7.93 25.10
C GLN A 335 -22.71 7.37 25.40
N GLU A 336 -23.74 7.84 24.70
CA GLU A 336 -25.11 7.34 24.80
C GLU A 336 -25.38 6.37 23.64
N PHE A 337 -25.86 5.18 23.97
CA PHE A 337 -26.23 4.16 22.99
C PHE A 337 -27.73 3.86 23.07
N SER A 338 -28.39 3.91 21.92
CA SER A 338 -29.82 3.65 21.76
C SER A 338 -30.07 2.38 20.95
N THR A 339 -31.31 1.87 20.98
CA THR A 339 -31.77 0.77 20.12
C THR A 339 -31.64 1.13 18.63
N ASP A 340 -31.80 2.42 18.33
CA ASP A 340 -31.76 2.96 16.98
C ASP A 340 -30.46 3.73 16.74
N GLY A 341 -30.11 3.90 15.46
CA GLY A 341 -28.97 4.72 15.04
C GLY A 341 -27.66 3.93 14.87
N LEU A 342 -26.58 4.67 14.59
CA LEU A 342 -25.31 4.08 14.19
C LEU A 342 -24.48 3.57 15.38
N ASN A 343 -24.59 4.21 16.55
CA ASN A 343 -23.81 3.88 17.77
C ASN A 343 -22.33 3.60 17.48
N LEU A 344 -21.69 4.46 16.68
CA LEU A 344 -20.32 4.26 16.22
C LEU A 344 -19.31 4.89 17.19
N VAL A 345 -18.32 4.10 17.60
CA VAL A 345 -17.10 4.56 18.28
C VAL A 345 -15.92 4.40 17.33
N GLU A 346 -15.33 5.52 16.92
CA GLU A 346 -14.10 5.54 16.11
C GLU A 346 -12.89 5.84 17.01
N SER A 347 -11.82 5.05 16.88
CA SER A 347 -10.55 5.25 17.59
C SER A 347 -9.35 5.02 16.68
N TYR A 348 -8.18 5.55 17.01
CA TYR A 348 -6.96 5.25 16.27
C TYR A 348 -5.67 5.36 17.11
N LEU A 349 -4.66 4.58 16.71
CA LEU A 349 -3.26 4.75 17.13
C LEU A 349 -2.31 4.41 15.97
N LEU A 350 -1.70 5.44 15.39
CA LEU A 350 -0.80 5.31 14.24
C LEU A 350 0.66 5.23 14.70
N GLN A 351 1.05 4.10 15.30
CA GLN A 351 2.42 3.83 15.79
C GLN A 351 2.94 2.46 15.35
#